data_AF-D1C8C7-F1
#
_entry.id   AF-D1C8C7-F1
#
_cell.length_a   1.000
_cell.length_b   1.000
_cell.length_c   1.000
_cell.angle_alpha   90.00
_cell.angle_beta   90.00
_cell.angle_gamma   90.00
#
_symmetry.space_group_name_H-M   'P 1'
#
loop_
_entity.id
_entity.type
_entity.pdbx_description
1 polymer ?
#
loop_
_entity_poly.entity_id
_entity_poly.type
_entity_poly.pdbx_seq_one_letter_code
_entity_poly.pdbx_strand_id
1 'polypeptide(L)'
;MVSDQEDRLLSEAAADEEQIVSTLVDELRDSFLGYLHGAIGFDELTFEVFDTLQAVHAVRSGRYTIEYLDEEDTVIDEMEELSQEPVREEAQKPRRRKKRR
;
A
#
# COMPACT_ATOMS: atom_id res chain seq x y z
N MET A 1 -19.32 -30.02 -22.12
CA MET A 1 -17.91 -29.89 -21.72
C MET A 1 -17.47 -28.44 -21.54
N VAL A 2 -18.18 -27.42 -22.06
CA VAL A 2 -17.91 -26.00 -21.74
C VAL A 2 -18.49 -25.57 -20.38
N SER A 3 -19.60 -26.20 -19.98
CA SER A 3 -20.34 -25.90 -18.74
C SER A 3 -19.53 -26.10 -17.45
N ASP A 4 -18.69 -27.15 -17.35
CA ASP A 4 -17.88 -27.41 -16.13
C ASP A 4 -16.80 -26.35 -15.89
N GLN A 5 -16.32 -25.67 -16.96
CA GLN A 5 -15.29 -24.64 -16.84
C GLN A 5 -15.89 -23.29 -16.44
N GLU A 6 -17.07 -22.95 -16.96
CA GLU A 6 -17.81 -21.74 -16.58
C GLU A 6 -18.28 -21.81 -15.13
N ASP A 7 -18.80 -22.97 -14.69
CA ASP A 7 -19.24 -23.17 -13.30
C ASP A 7 -18.07 -23.04 -12.31
N ARG A 8 -16.87 -23.51 -12.68
CA ARG A 8 -15.68 -23.37 -11.84
C ARG A 8 -15.24 -21.92 -11.67
N LEU A 9 -15.23 -21.15 -12.77
CA LEU A 9 -14.86 -19.73 -12.74
C LEU A 9 -15.86 -18.89 -11.94
N LEU A 10 -17.16 -19.20 -12.04
CA LEU A 10 -18.20 -18.55 -11.24
C LEU A 10 -18.07 -18.89 -9.75
N SER A 11 -17.70 -20.14 -9.43
CA SER A 11 -17.46 -20.56 -8.04
C SER A 11 -16.24 -19.88 -7.43
N GLU A 12 -15.17 -19.71 -8.20
CA GLU A 12 -13.94 -19.05 -7.77
C GLU A 12 -14.18 -17.55 -7.53
N ALA A 13 -14.87 -16.89 -8.47
CA ALA A 13 -15.28 -15.50 -8.30
C ALA A 13 -16.16 -15.28 -7.06
N ALA A 14 -17.09 -16.19 -6.76
CA ALA A 14 -17.92 -16.10 -5.57
C ALA A 14 -17.10 -16.24 -4.27
N ALA A 15 -16.12 -17.15 -4.25
CA ALA A 15 -15.22 -17.31 -3.11
C ALA A 15 -14.36 -16.06 -2.88
N ASP A 16 -13.88 -15.45 -3.97
CA ASP A 16 -13.11 -14.21 -3.92
C ASP A 16 -13.96 -13.03 -3.40
N GLU A 17 -15.21 -12.90 -3.88
CA GLU A 17 -16.14 -11.89 -3.39
C GLU A 17 -16.38 -12.02 -1.88
N GLU A 18 -16.59 -13.24 -1.38
CA GLU A 18 -16.75 -13.52 0.04
C GLU A 18 -15.50 -13.16 0.84
N GLN A 19 -14.31 -13.49 0.33
CA GLN A 19 -13.05 -13.17 0.98
C GLN A 19 -12.83 -11.65 1.07
N ILE A 20 -13.05 -10.91 -0.02
CA ILE A 20 -12.94 -9.45 -0.04
C ILE A 20 -13.87 -8.84 1.01
N VAL A 21 -15.14 -9.27 1.02
CA VAL A 21 -16.13 -8.74 1.98
C VAL A 21 -15.73 -9.07 3.42
N SER A 22 -15.21 -10.27 3.68
CA SER A 22 -14.74 -10.64 5.01
C SER A 22 -13.61 -9.74 5.49
N THR A 23 -12.60 -9.50 4.65
CA THR A 23 -11.47 -8.61 4.97
C THR A 23 -11.95 -7.19 5.27
N LEU A 24 -12.83 -6.64 4.42
CA LEU A 24 -13.40 -5.31 4.63
C LEU A 24 -14.19 -5.19 5.93
N VAL A 25 -14.89 -6.24 6.35
CA VAL A 25 -15.64 -6.25 7.61
C VAL A 25 -14.70 -6.27 8.81
N ASP A 26 -13.60 -7.02 8.75
CA ASP A 26 -12.61 -7.06 9.82
C ASP A 26 -11.89 -5.71 9.98
N GLU A 27 -11.48 -5.09 8.87
CA GLU A 27 -10.89 -3.74 8.86
C GLU A 27 -11.86 -2.69 9.45
N LEU A 28 -13.13 -2.74 9.03
CA LEU A 28 -14.14 -1.81 9.52
C LEU A 28 -14.44 -2.01 11.01
N ARG A 29 -14.42 -3.26 11.48
CA ARG A 29 -14.55 -3.60 12.90
C ARG A 29 -13.40 -2.98 13.70
N ASP A 30 -12.17 -3.10 13.23
CA ASP A 30 -11.00 -2.53 13.90
C ASP A 30 -11.08 -1.00 13.95
N SER A 31 -11.56 -0.35 12.88
CA SER A 31 -11.85 1.09 12.88
C SER A 31 -12.91 1.48 13.92
N PHE A 32 -14.01 0.72 14.04
CA PHE A 32 -15.00 0.97 15.10
C PHE A 32 -14.43 0.82 16.50
N LEU A 33 -13.61 -0.21 16.74
CA LEU A 33 -12.93 -0.38 18.02
C LEU A 33 -11.93 0.75 18.29
N GLY A 34 -11.19 1.19 17.27
CA GLY A 34 -10.30 2.33 17.33
C GLY A 34 -11.02 3.60 17.76
N TYR A 35 -12.20 3.88 17.18
CA TYR A 35 -13.01 5.04 17.56
C TYR A 35 -13.50 4.93 19.02
N LEU A 36 -14.00 3.76 19.43
CA LEU A 36 -14.47 3.53 20.80
C LEU A 36 -13.35 3.66 21.84
N HIS A 37 -12.12 3.29 21.48
CA HIS A 37 -10.94 3.46 22.33
C HIS A 37 -10.33 4.87 22.24
N GLY A 38 -10.85 5.75 21.38
CA GLY A 38 -10.33 7.10 21.17
C GLY A 38 -9.01 7.16 20.40
N ALA A 39 -8.66 6.10 19.66
CA ALA A 39 -7.46 6.04 18.82
C ALA A 39 -7.63 6.81 17.50
N ILE A 40 -8.86 6.81 16.95
CA ILE A 40 -9.22 7.56 15.73
C ILE A 40 -10.39 8.51 15.97
N GLY A 41 -10.47 9.57 15.15
CA GLY A 41 -11.54 10.56 15.19
C GLY A 41 -12.83 10.10 14.50
N PHE A 42 -13.92 10.85 14.70
CA PHE A 42 -15.18 10.58 13.98
C PHE A 42 -15.04 10.84 12.47
N ASP A 43 -14.28 11.86 12.10
CA ASP A 43 -13.94 12.19 10.71
C ASP A 43 -13.20 11.02 10.03
N GLU A 44 -12.14 10.52 10.66
CA GLU A 44 -11.39 9.35 10.17
C GLU A 44 -12.30 8.12 10.02
N LEU A 45 -13.11 7.82 11.04
CA LEU A 45 -14.08 6.73 10.95
C LEU A 45 -15.07 6.91 9.79
N THR A 46 -15.54 8.12 9.53
CA THR A 46 -16.48 8.35 8.43
C THR A 46 -15.87 8.15 7.06
N PHE A 47 -14.58 8.48 6.88
CA PHE A 47 -13.86 8.19 5.65
C PHE A 47 -13.69 6.69 5.46
N GLU A 48 -13.24 5.97 6.49
CA GLU A 48 -13.08 4.50 6.44
C GLU A 48 -14.38 3.77 6.10
N VAL A 49 -15.49 4.17 6.74
CA VAL A 49 -16.83 3.62 6.43
C VAL A 49 -17.21 3.90 4.99
N PHE A 50 -16.98 5.13 4.50
CA PHE A 50 -17.34 5.51 3.14
C PHE A 50 -16.52 4.74 2.10
N ASP A 51 -15.22 4.58 2.33
CA ASP A 51 -14.32 3.85 1.44
C ASP A 51 -14.65 2.36 1.42
N THR A 52 -14.96 1.77 2.58
CA THR A 52 -15.45 0.39 2.68
C THR A 52 -16.73 0.18 1.89
N LEU A 53 -17.70 1.09 2.00
CA LEU A 53 -18.96 1.01 1.24
C LEU A 53 -18.72 1.16 -0.27
N GLN A 54 -17.78 2.00 -0.69
CA GLN A 54 -17.37 2.09 -2.09
C GLN A 54 -16.74 0.79 -2.59
N ALA A 55 -15.88 0.16 -1.79
CA ALA A 55 -15.26 -1.12 -2.13
C ALA A 55 -16.33 -2.21 -2.30
N VAL A 56 -17.28 -2.34 -1.38
CA VAL A 56 -18.41 -3.28 -1.51
C VAL A 56 -19.24 -2.99 -2.77
N HIS A 57 -19.45 -1.71 -3.10
CA HIS A 57 -20.14 -1.33 -4.34
C HIS A 57 -19.34 -1.71 -5.59
N ALA A 58 -18.01 -1.57 -5.56
CA ALA A 58 -17.11 -1.98 -6.63
C ALA A 58 -17.19 -3.50 -6.85
N VAL A 59 -17.14 -4.29 -5.79
CA VAL A 59 -17.35 -5.75 -5.83
C VAL A 59 -18.68 -6.09 -6.47
N ARG A 60 -19.78 -5.52 -5.93
CA ARG A 60 -21.13 -5.80 -6.43
C ARG A 60 -21.34 -5.43 -7.91
N SER A 61 -20.66 -4.38 -8.38
CA SER A 61 -20.76 -3.89 -9.75
C SER A 61 -19.77 -4.53 -10.71
N GLY A 62 -18.91 -5.44 -10.24
CA GLY A 62 -17.85 -6.06 -11.04
C GLY A 62 -16.75 -5.09 -11.46
N ARG A 63 -16.58 -3.98 -10.72
CA ARG A 63 -15.59 -2.92 -11.00
C ARG A 63 -14.37 -3.04 -10.08
N TYR A 64 -13.80 -4.22 -10.01
CA TYR A 64 -12.61 -4.50 -9.20
C TYR A 64 -11.65 -5.40 -9.97
N THR A 65 -10.41 -5.45 -9.51
CA THR A 65 -9.37 -6.35 -10.02
C THR A 65 -8.64 -6.92 -8.82
N ILE A 66 -8.48 -8.24 -8.79
CA ILE A 66 -7.75 -8.93 -7.73
C ILE A 66 -6.33 -9.13 -8.24
N GLU A 67 -5.36 -8.65 -7.46
CA GLU A 67 -3.95 -8.91 -7.66
C GLU A 67 -3.52 -9.97 -6.65
N TYR A 68 -3.16 -11.16 -7.14
CA TYR A 68 -2.61 -12.22 -6.30
C TYR A 68 -1.11 -11.97 -6.17
N LEU A 69 -0.62 -11.82 -4.94
CA LEU A 69 0.81 -11.85 -4.66
C LEU A 69 1.22 -13.32 -4.50
N ASP A 70 1.86 -13.88 -5.52
CA ASP A 70 2.56 -15.15 -5.37
C ASP A 70 3.77 -14.95 -4.46
N GLU A 71 3.96 -15.85 -3.49
CA GLU A 71 5.03 -15.78 -2.48
C GLU A 71 6.45 -15.71 -3.09
N GLU A 72 6.62 -16.04 -4.38
CA GLU A 72 7.89 -15.97 -5.10
C GLU A 72 8.30 -14.55 -5.58
N ASP A 73 7.39 -13.56 -5.59
CA ASP A 73 7.69 -12.20 -6.06
C ASP A 73 8.10 -11.22 -4.93
N THR A 74 8.31 -11.73 -3.72
CA THR A 74 8.89 -10.97 -2.60
C THR A 74 10.43 -10.97 -2.61
N VAL A 75 11.05 -10.73 -3.76
CA VAL A 75 12.43 -10.20 -3.75
C VAL A 75 12.33 -8.73 -3.41
N ILE A 76 12.42 -8.50 -2.11
CA ILE A 76 12.69 -7.22 -1.49
C ILE A 76 13.82 -6.52 -2.28
N ASP A 77 13.49 -5.49 -3.06
CA ASP A 77 14.44 -4.52 -3.61
C ASP A 77 14.90 -3.57 -2.47
N GLU A 78 15.31 -4.16 -1.34
CA GLU A 78 16.03 -3.45 -0.28
C GLU A 78 17.50 -3.41 -0.70
N MET A 79 18.00 -2.18 -0.86
CA MET A 79 19.42 -1.78 -0.90
C MET A 79 20.06 -1.42 -2.24
N GLU A 80 19.57 -0.37 -2.90
CA GLU A 80 20.41 0.63 -3.59
C GLU A 80 19.76 2.01 -3.29
N GLU A 81 20.35 3.03 -2.66
CA GLU A 81 21.73 3.48 -2.61
C GLU A 81 21.86 4.55 -1.49
N LEU A 82 22.24 4.15 -0.27
CA LEU A 82 22.75 5.09 0.74
C LEU A 82 24.25 5.30 0.51
N SER A 83 24.67 6.22 -0.38
CA SER A 83 25.97 6.91 -0.27
C SER A 83 26.17 8.07 -1.28
N GLN A 84 25.38 9.14 -1.18
CA GLN A 84 25.86 10.43 -1.70
C GLN A 84 26.64 11.16 -0.60
N GLU A 85 27.94 10.88 -0.51
CA GLU A 85 28.87 11.72 0.25
C GLU A 85 28.87 13.14 -0.35
N PRO A 86 28.75 14.23 0.44
CA PRO A 86 29.03 15.55 -0.08
C PRO A 86 30.52 15.63 -0.39
N VAL A 87 30.87 15.78 -1.68
CA VAL A 87 32.25 16.01 -2.11
C VAL A 87 32.79 17.23 -1.37
N ARG A 88 33.59 16.99 -0.33
CA ARG A 88 34.42 18.00 0.31
C ARG A 88 35.50 18.39 -0.69
N GLU A 89 35.37 19.56 -1.32
CA GLU A 89 36.52 20.20 -1.98
C GLU A 89 37.54 20.65 -0.93
N GLU A 90 38.40 19.73 -0.50
CA GLU A 90 39.64 20.09 0.18
C GLU A 90 40.69 20.57 -0.84
N ALA A 91 40.91 21.88 -0.79
CA ALA A 91 42.22 22.54 -0.73
C ALA A 91 43.37 22.00 -1.61
N GLN A 92 43.78 22.80 -2.59
CA GLN A 92 45.20 22.94 -2.95
C GLN A 92 45.64 24.42 -2.99
N LYS A 93 46.34 24.83 -1.93
CA LYS A 93 47.28 25.97 -1.81
C LYS A 93 48.50 25.77 -2.76
N PRO A 94 49.56 26.63 -2.80
CA PRO A 94 49.77 28.04 -2.41
C PRO A 94 50.57 28.86 -3.47
N ARG A 95 50.46 30.21 -3.53
CA ARG A 95 51.56 31.06 -4.06
C ARG A 95 51.79 32.40 -3.32
N ARG A 96 52.67 32.32 -2.34
CA ARG A 96 53.74 33.24 -1.89
C ARG A 96 53.65 34.79 -2.08
N ARG A 97 53.71 35.45 -0.90
CA ARG A 97 54.61 36.54 -0.44
C ARG A 97 54.42 38.02 -0.88
N LYS A 98 54.14 38.83 0.18
CA LYS A 98 54.72 40.13 0.60
C LYS A 98 54.66 41.33 -0.36
N LYS A 99 54.05 42.43 0.10
CA LYS A 99 54.77 43.56 0.72
C LYS A 99 53.80 44.52 1.45
N ARG A 100 54.19 44.88 2.67
CA ARG A 100 53.68 46.05 3.42
C ARG A 100 54.22 47.32 2.75
N ARG A 101 53.39 48.36 2.66
CA ARG A 101 53.83 49.73 2.93
C ARG A 101 52.65 50.54 3.43
#